data_AF-A0A954XHX9-F1
#
_entry.id   AF-A0A954XHX9-F1
#
_cell.length_a   1.000
_cell.length_b   1.000
_cell.length_c   1.000
_cell.angle_alpha   90.00
_cell.angle_beta   90.00
_cell.angle_gamma   90.00
#
_symmetry.space_group_name_H-M   'P 1'
#
loop_
_entity.id
_entity.type
_entity.pdbx_description
1 polymer ?
#
loop_
_entity_poly.entity_id
_entity_poly.type
_entity_poly.pdbx_seq_one_letter_code
_entity_poly.pdbx_strand_id
1 'polypeptide(L)'
;RRDGFAGEISLTMEDLPDGVTATGLKIAAGETRGIMLLTARQDAPRGWRNARLFGQATIGEEEVTRPVHLACMAWPVRDAWQEIPAPRLLSGAPVSVGGSEFAQISIAAQENKVYEAQA
;
A
#
# COMPACT_ATOMS: atom_id res chain seq x y z
N ARG A 1 12.01 -8.45 -5.56
CA ARG A 1 12.08 -8.37 -7.04
C ARG A 1 12.53 -9.75 -7.54
N ARG A 2 12.01 -10.26 -8.65
CA ARG A 2 12.32 -11.62 -9.16
C ARG A 2 12.81 -11.52 -10.60
N ASP A 3 13.60 -12.50 -11.03
CA ASP A 3 14.00 -12.70 -12.43
C ASP A 3 14.67 -11.48 -13.07
N GLY A 4 15.43 -10.72 -12.29
CA GLY A 4 16.18 -9.54 -12.77
C GLY A 4 15.33 -8.29 -13.03
N PHE A 5 14.03 -8.29 -12.72
CA PHE A 5 13.18 -7.11 -12.93
C PHE A 5 13.68 -5.90 -12.10
N ALA A 6 14.04 -4.80 -12.75
CA ALA A 6 14.60 -3.59 -12.13
C ALA A 6 13.78 -2.31 -12.35
N GLY A 7 12.67 -2.37 -13.13
CA GLY A 7 11.81 -1.23 -13.43
C GLY A 7 11.00 -0.68 -12.25
N GLU A 8 10.40 0.47 -12.44
CA GLU A 8 9.47 1.06 -11.49
C GLU A 8 8.17 0.23 -11.38
N ILE A 9 7.50 0.30 -10.23
CA ILE A 9 6.18 -0.32 -10.01
C ILE A 9 5.20 0.75 -9.53
N SER A 10 4.16 1.01 -10.28
CA SER A 10 3.02 1.85 -9.86
C SER A 10 2.09 1.03 -8.97
N LEU A 11 1.67 1.60 -7.83
CA LEU A 11 0.75 0.95 -6.91
C LEU A 11 -0.62 1.62 -6.93
N THR A 12 -1.69 0.84 -7.06
CA THR A 12 -3.07 1.34 -7.03
C THR A 12 -3.93 0.54 -6.08
N MET A 13 -4.82 1.22 -5.36
CA MET A 13 -5.76 0.59 -4.43
C MET A 13 -7.20 0.95 -4.81
N GLU A 14 -8.00 -0.09 -4.98
CA GLU A 14 -9.40 -0.03 -5.41
C GLU A 14 -10.33 -0.50 -4.29
N ASP A 15 -11.64 -0.27 -4.47
CA ASP A 15 -12.71 -0.64 -3.54
C ASP A 15 -12.49 -0.08 -2.12
N LEU A 16 -12.05 1.17 -2.05
CA LEU A 16 -11.96 1.90 -0.78
C LEU A 16 -13.35 2.35 -0.31
N PRO A 17 -13.56 2.54 1.01
CA PRO A 17 -14.78 3.14 1.51
C PRO A 17 -15.01 4.55 0.93
N ASP A 18 -16.27 4.95 0.81
CA ASP A 18 -16.62 6.28 0.31
C ASP A 18 -15.92 7.37 1.13
N GLY A 19 -15.32 8.34 0.42
CA GLY A 19 -14.55 9.41 1.07
C GLY A 19 -13.15 8.99 1.55
N VAL A 20 -12.68 7.78 1.25
CA VAL A 20 -11.27 7.37 1.42
C VAL A 20 -10.57 7.38 0.08
N THR A 21 -9.42 8.05 0.03
CA THR A 21 -8.52 8.02 -1.12
C THR A 21 -7.23 7.31 -0.76
N ALA A 22 -6.64 6.62 -1.73
CA ALA A 22 -5.26 6.17 -1.65
C ALA A 22 -4.42 7.01 -2.60
N THR A 23 -3.41 7.67 -2.06
CA THR A 23 -2.41 8.38 -2.84
C THR A 23 -1.24 7.40 -2.99
N GLY A 24 -1.25 6.71 -4.13
CA GLY A 24 -0.42 5.55 -4.40
C GLY A 24 0.80 5.90 -5.23
N LEU A 25 1.90 6.08 -4.53
CA LEU A 25 3.25 6.34 -5.03
C LEU A 25 3.83 5.12 -5.79
N LYS A 26 4.91 5.37 -6.53
CA LYS A 26 5.74 4.39 -7.23
C LYS A 26 6.74 3.73 -6.28
N ILE A 27 6.98 2.42 -6.43
CA ILE A 27 8.23 1.80 -5.97
C ILE A 27 9.25 2.07 -7.04
N ALA A 28 10.23 2.93 -6.74
CA ALA A 28 11.24 3.36 -7.70
C ALA A 28 12.02 2.17 -8.30
N ALA A 29 12.64 2.39 -9.46
CA ALA A 29 13.50 1.42 -10.09
C ALA A 29 14.60 0.95 -9.13
N GLY A 30 14.85 -0.36 -9.06
CA GLY A 30 15.81 -0.96 -8.13
C GLY A 30 15.36 -1.05 -6.67
N GLU A 31 14.35 -0.27 -6.24
CA GLU A 31 13.89 -0.26 -4.85
C GLU A 31 13.00 -1.47 -4.50
N THR A 32 12.97 -1.79 -3.20
CA THR A 32 12.22 -2.93 -2.64
C THR A 32 11.01 -2.53 -1.82
N ARG A 33 10.86 -1.24 -1.53
CA ARG A 33 9.77 -0.70 -0.71
C ARG A 33 9.28 0.64 -1.25
N GLY A 34 8.03 0.95 -0.95
CA GLY A 34 7.40 2.25 -1.21
C GLY A 34 6.42 2.58 -0.08
N ILE A 35 5.85 3.78 -0.11
CA ILE A 35 4.85 4.24 0.85
C ILE A 35 3.60 4.64 0.07
N MET A 36 2.45 4.09 0.45
CA MET A 36 1.13 4.53 0.00
C MET A 36 0.42 5.20 1.17
N LEU A 37 -0.14 6.37 0.94
CA LEU A 37 -0.92 7.08 1.96
C LEU A 37 -2.40 6.85 1.70
N LEU A 38 -3.13 6.39 2.72
CA LEU A 38 -4.58 6.38 2.71
C LEU A 38 -5.09 7.59 3.50
N THR A 39 -6.06 8.30 2.96
CA THR A 39 -6.64 9.51 3.55
C THR A 39 -8.15 9.40 3.53
N ALA A 40 -8.78 9.41 4.71
CA ALA A 40 -10.21 9.62 4.82
C ALA A 40 -10.49 11.12 4.87
N ARG A 41 -11.46 11.59 4.08
CA ARG A 41 -11.98 12.96 4.20
C ARG A 41 -12.59 13.15 5.59
N GLN A 42 -12.61 14.40 6.06
CA GLN A 42 -13.20 14.73 7.35
C GLN A 42 -14.68 14.34 7.43
N ASP A 43 -15.43 14.41 6.32
CA ASP A 43 -16.83 14.04 6.24
C ASP A 43 -17.06 12.61 5.73
N ALA A 44 -16.03 11.76 5.71
CA ALA A 44 -16.16 10.40 5.20
C ALA A 44 -17.18 9.60 6.05
N PRO A 45 -18.24 9.04 5.44
CA PRO A 45 -19.25 8.31 6.18
C PRO A 45 -18.65 7.06 6.81
N ARG A 46 -19.27 6.59 7.89
CA ARG A 46 -18.91 5.31 8.50
C ARG A 46 -19.03 4.21 7.44
N GLY A 47 -17.96 3.44 7.26
CA GLY A 47 -17.92 2.46 6.19
C GLY A 47 -16.83 1.42 6.39
N TRP A 48 -17.01 0.30 5.67
CA TRP A 48 -16.03 -0.77 5.59
C TRP A 48 -15.99 -1.30 4.17
N ARG A 49 -14.78 -1.63 3.70
CA ARG A 49 -14.55 -2.37 2.46
C ARG A 49 -13.35 -3.29 2.63
N ASN A 50 -13.35 -4.37 1.87
CA ASN A 50 -12.15 -5.17 1.63
C ASN A 50 -11.50 -4.66 0.33
N ALA A 51 -10.51 -3.79 0.47
CA ALA A 51 -9.89 -3.13 -0.66
C ALA A 51 -8.98 -4.09 -1.44
N ARG A 52 -8.78 -3.80 -2.73
CA ARG A 52 -7.89 -4.55 -3.62
C ARG A 52 -6.69 -3.69 -3.98
N LEU A 53 -5.48 -4.24 -3.87
CA LEU A 53 -4.23 -3.55 -4.18
C LEU A 53 -3.59 -4.19 -5.41
N PHE A 54 -3.11 -3.38 -6.33
CA PHE A 54 -2.47 -3.81 -7.57
C PHE A 54 -1.10 -3.13 -7.73
N GLY A 55 -0.16 -3.88 -8.29
CA GLY A 55 1.10 -3.37 -8.78
C GLY A 55 1.14 -3.47 -10.29
N GLN A 56 1.43 -2.36 -10.97
CA GLN A 56 1.55 -2.27 -12.41
C GLN A 56 2.99 -1.90 -12.79
N ALA A 57 3.54 -2.60 -13.78
CA ALA A 57 4.87 -2.32 -14.28
C ALA A 57 4.99 -2.71 -15.76
N THR A 58 5.88 -2.06 -16.49
CA THR A 58 6.26 -2.47 -17.84
C THR A 58 7.36 -3.52 -17.78
N ILE A 59 7.14 -4.68 -18.41
CA ILE A 59 8.11 -5.78 -18.53
C ILE A 59 8.34 -6.00 -20.03
N GLY A 60 9.53 -5.62 -20.52
CA GLY A 60 9.77 -5.55 -21.97
C GLY A 60 8.93 -4.43 -22.59
N GLU A 61 8.03 -4.79 -23.50
CA GLU A 61 7.08 -3.87 -24.15
C GLU A 61 5.64 -4.00 -23.60
N GLU A 62 5.41 -4.92 -22.66
CA GLU A 62 4.08 -5.22 -22.15
C GLU A 62 3.85 -4.56 -20.78
N GLU A 63 2.68 -3.95 -20.60
CA GLU A 63 2.22 -3.48 -19.31
C GLU A 63 1.55 -4.63 -18.54
N VAL A 64 2.12 -4.97 -17.38
CA VAL A 64 1.69 -6.11 -16.57
C VAL A 64 1.15 -5.61 -15.24
N THR A 65 -0.10 -5.96 -14.94
CA THR A 65 -0.75 -5.68 -13.66
C THR A 65 -0.86 -6.96 -12.83
N ARG A 66 -0.47 -6.91 -11.56
CA ARG A 66 -0.55 -8.04 -10.63
C ARG A 66 -1.26 -7.65 -9.34
N PRO A 67 -2.16 -8.50 -8.80
CA PRO A 67 -2.74 -8.29 -7.48
C PRO A 67 -1.66 -8.43 -6.40
N VAL A 68 -1.69 -7.52 -5.43
CA VAL A 68 -0.84 -7.55 -4.24
C VAL A 68 -1.55 -8.33 -3.14
N HIS A 69 -0.82 -9.26 -2.53
CA HIS A 69 -1.31 -10.04 -1.41
C HIS A 69 -0.63 -9.56 -0.14
N LEU A 70 -1.42 -9.17 0.84
CA LEU A 70 -0.90 -8.78 2.15
C LEU A 70 -0.48 -10.03 2.93
N ALA A 71 0.60 -9.91 3.68
CA ALA A 71 1.06 -10.94 4.60
C ALA A 71 1.23 -10.32 5.98
N CYS A 72 0.85 -11.06 7.01
CA CYS A 72 1.12 -10.74 8.40
C CYS A 72 2.18 -11.71 8.93
N MET A 73 3.15 -11.18 9.66
CA MET A 73 4.12 -12.01 10.37
C MET A 73 3.53 -12.44 11.70
N ALA A 74 3.47 -13.75 11.94
CA ALA A 74 3.30 -14.26 13.29
C ALA A 74 4.69 -14.31 13.95
N TRP A 75 4.89 -13.48 14.97
CA TRP A 75 6.15 -13.35 15.72
C TRP A 75 6.27 -14.15 17.04
N PRO A 76 5.48 -15.21 17.37
CA PRO A 76 5.75 -15.96 18.58
C PRO A 76 6.94 -16.92 18.33
N VAL A 77 8.14 -16.36 18.24
CA VAL A 77 9.40 -17.09 18.23
C VAL A 77 10.14 -16.81 19.53
N ARG A 78 10.66 -17.83 20.20
CA ARG A 78 11.43 -17.64 21.45
C ARG A 78 12.80 -17.05 21.13
N ASP A 79 13.37 -17.41 19.99
CA ASP A 79 14.65 -16.90 19.50
C ASP A 79 14.57 -16.55 18.00
N ALA A 80 14.46 -15.26 17.70
CA ALA A 80 14.40 -14.74 16.33
C ALA A 80 15.71 -14.94 15.52
N TRP A 81 16.81 -15.36 16.16
CA TRP A 81 18.06 -15.70 15.47
C TRP A 81 18.09 -17.14 14.95
N GLN A 82 17.27 -18.03 15.52
CA GLN A 82 17.23 -19.46 15.14
C GLN A 82 15.90 -19.90 14.54
N GLU A 83 14.83 -19.14 14.75
CA GLU A 83 13.49 -19.47 14.29
C GLU A 83 13.08 -18.57 13.13
N ILE A 84 12.64 -19.18 12.04
CA ILE A 84 12.07 -18.46 10.89
C ILE A 84 10.66 -18.03 11.27
N PRO A 85 10.33 -16.71 11.28
CA PRO A 85 8.96 -16.26 11.50
C PRO A 85 8.02 -16.91 10.49
N ALA A 86 6.82 -17.29 10.93
CA ALA A 86 5.83 -17.91 10.06
C ALA A 86 4.95 -16.83 9.42
N PRO A 87 5.20 -16.44 8.15
CA PRO A 87 4.31 -15.52 7.45
C PRO A 87 2.97 -16.19 7.18
N ARG A 88 1.88 -15.42 7.29
CA ARG A 88 0.55 -15.85 6.85
C ARG A 88 0.02 -14.86 5.82
N LEU A 89 -0.47 -15.39 4.70
CA LEU A 89 -1.24 -14.58 3.75
C LEU A 89 -2.54 -14.15 4.42
N LEU A 90 -2.87 -12.87 4.28
CA LEU A 90 -4.15 -12.32 4.69
C LEU A 90 -5.20 -12.56 3.60
N SER A 91 -6.46 -12.72 3.99
CA SER A 91 -7.58 -12.88 3.07
C SER A 91 -7.97 -11.60 2.31
N GLY A 92 -7.39 -10.45 2.68
CA GLY A 92 -7.64 -9.17 2.04
C GLY A 92 -7.02 -7.99 2.78
N ALA A 93 -7.37 -6.78 2.33
CA ALA A 93 -6.96 -5.50 2.90
C ALA A 93 -8.19 -4.77 3.48
N PRO A 94 -8.61 -5.07 4.72
CA PRO A 94 -9.76 -4.41 5.32
C PRO A 94 -9.46 -2.94 5.59
N VAL A 95 -10.32 -2.04 5.11
CA VAL A 95 -10.27 -0.60 5.38
C VAL A 95 -11.61 -0.18 5.98
N SER A 96 -11.55 0.51 7.12
CA SER A 96 -12.73 1.00 7.85
C SER A 96 -12.60 2.47 8.22
N VAL A 97 -13.71 3.19 8.12
CA VAL A 97 -13.86 4.57 8.58
C VAL A 97 -14.92 4.61 9.67
N GLY A 98 -14.60 5.21 10.82
CA GLY A 98 -15.49 5.24 11.98
C GLY A 98 -16.61 6.27 11.91
N GLY A 99 -16.35 7.43 11.30
CA GLY A 99 -17.31 8.54 11.17
C GLY A 99 -17.68 9.25 12.48
N SER A 100 -17.15 8.82 13.62
CA SER A 100 -17.42 9.38 14.96
C SER A 100 -16.28 10.22 15.52
N GLU A 101 -15.06 10.02 15.02
CA GLU A 101 -13.85 10.67 15.51
C GLU A 101 -12.98 11.09 14.32
N PHE A 102 -12.42 12.29 14.40
CA PHE A 102 -11.49 12.81 13.41
C PHE A 102 -10.05 12.56 13.85
N ALA A 103 -9.14 12.43 12.87
CA ALA A 103 -7.73 12.43 13.16
C ALA A 103 -7.36 13.75 13.88
N GLN A 104 -6.80 13.66 15.09
CA GLN A 104 -6.40 14.83 15.88
C GLN A 104 -5.33 15.66 15.17
N ILE A 105 -4.52 15.02 14.31
CA ILE A 105 -3.53 15.65 13.45
C ILE A 105 -3.69 15.04 12.05
N SER A 106 -3.79 15.89 11.03
CA SER A 106 -3.78 15.50 9.62
C SER A 106 -2.55 16.06 8.92
N ILE A 107 -1.93 15.27 8.04
CA ILE A 107 -0.86 15.70 7.16
C ILE A 107 -1.40 15.67 5.74
N ALA A 108 -1.24 16.78 5.02
CA ALA A 108 -1.57 16.88 3.60
C ALA A 108 -0.45 17.59 2.87
N ALA A 109 -0.26 17.25 1.59
CA ALA A 109 0.65 18.01 0.73
C ALA A 109 0.12 19.45 0.59
N GLN A 110 1.02 20.43 0.66
CA GLN A 110 0.65 21.84 0.46
C GLN A 110 0.16 22.09 -0.97
N GLU A 111 0.70 21.33 -1.93
CA GLU A 111 0.34 21.40 -3.35
C GLU A 111 0.29 20.00 -3.96
N ASN A 112 -0.52 19.85 -5.00
CA ASN A 112 -0.65 18.59 -5.72
C ASN A 112 0.45 18.49 -6.80
N LYS A 113 1.71 18.41 -6.35
CA LYS A 113 2.90 18.36 -7.20
C LYS A 113 3.79 17.19 -6.80
N VAL A 114 4.21 16.39 -7.78
CA VAL A 114 5.18 15.32 -7.56
C VAL A 114 6.59 15.91 -7.57
N TYR A 115 7.36 15.58 -6.53
CA TYR A 115 8.77 15.95 -6.39
C TYR A 115 9.61 14.68 -6.54
N GLU A 116 10.46 14.63 -7.56
CA GLU A 116 11.46 13.58 -7.74
C GLU A 116 12.81 14.13 -7.25
N ALA A 117 13.40 13.46 -6.26
CA ALA A 117 14.72 13.80 -5.72
C ALA A 117 15.73 12.71 -6.13
N GLN A 118 16.91 13.13 -6.59
CA GLN A 118 18.05 12.22 -6.74
C GLN A 118 18.74 12.05 -5.38
N ALA A 119 19.14 10.82 -5.08
CA ALA A 119 19.90 10.45 -3.89
C ALA A 119 21.38 10.86 -4.02
#